data_AF-A0A820DTT8-F1
#
_entry.id   AF-A0A820DTT8-F1
#
_cell.length_a   1.000
_cell.length_b   1.000
_cell.length_c   1.000
_cell.angle_alpha   90.00
_cell.angle_beta   90.00
_cell.angle_gamma   90.00
#
_symmetry.space_group_name_H-M   'P 1'
#
loop_
_entity.id
_entity.type
_entity.pdbx_description
1 polymer ?
#
loop_
_entity_poly.entity_id
_entity_poly.type
_entity_poly.pdbx_seq_one_letter_code
_entity_poly.pdbx_strand_id
1 'polypeptide(L)'
;MPTLADAGCAGYFYMIDTTISIAFFVPNGDLTVTTAIIDQLMKNNTDLQFIQNSIATFPSFYAYFSQTMAKSNPTGGNVLLGSRLIPETIVRNQPDQVAEALFQTRGHSKNQSMLIGHLVAGGQVSNTSIDNSVSPGWRTALLHMIHAQEWNDNTSVADQEILASRLRTQVDILQTIAGGAQSSCYINEADPNEPNWQQKFFGTQVNYDRLKSIKKSVDPNGLFICKNCVGSDDWSTDLNCLKKSTANRVHITMHVFVLVKLFQFFK
;
A
#
# COMPACT_ATOMS: atom_id res chain seq x y z
N MET A 1 -2.77 20.00 4.93
CA MET A 1 -1.91 18.84 5.23
C MET A 1 -0.41 19.12 5.03
N PRO A 2 0.08 19.59 3.86
CA PRO A 2 1.52 19.79 3.67
C PRO A 2 2.17 20.73 4.70
N THR A 3 1.53 21.86 5.01
CA THR A 3 2.00 22.80 6.04
C THR A 3 2.06 22.19 7.45
N LEU A 4 1.18 21.25 7.78
CA LEU A 4 1.23 20.53 9.05
C LEU A 4 2.42 19.57 9.07
N ALA A 5 2.67 18.85 7.98
CA ALA A 5 3.85 17.98 7.86
C ALA A 5 5.16 18.77 7.93
N ASP A 6 5.23 19.96 7.32
CA ASP A 6 6.38 20.86 7.40
C ASP A 6 6.66 21.31 8.85
N ALA A 7 5.61 21.45 9.66
CA ALA A 7 5.69 21.74 11.08
C ALA A 7 6.00 20.49 11.94
N GLY A 8 6.24 19.33 11.32
CA GLY A 8 6.54 18.06 12.00
C GLY A 8 5.31 17.30 12.50
N CYS A 9 4.10 17.67 12.09
CA CYS A 9 2.90 16.91 12.41
C CYS A 9 2.90 15.56 11.70
N ALA A 10 2.50 14.52 12.43
CA ALA A 10 2.22 13.21 11.89
C ALA A 10 0.93 12.64 12.49
N GLY A 11 0.37 11.61 11.88
CA GLY A 11 -0.73 10.84 12.44
C GLY A 11 -1.74 10.42 11.38
N TYR A 12 -3.02 10.39 11.78
CA TYR A 12 -4.06 9.68 11.05
C TYR A 12 -5.29 10.56 10.87
N PHE A 13 -5.98 10.40 9.74
CA PHE A 13 -7.33 10.92 9.57
C PHE A 13 -8.23 9.89 8.90
N TYR A 14 -9.53 10.04 9.12
CA TYR A 14 -10.57 9.14 8.62
C TYR A 14 -11.66 9.96 7.95
N MET A 15 -12.13 9.53 6.78
CA MET A 15 -13.22 10.18 6.05
C MET A 15 -14.38 9.22 5.83
N ILE A 16 -15.54 9.60 6.38
CA ILE A 16 -16.81 8.89 6.26
C ILE A 16 -17.90 9.93 6.01
N ASP A 17 -18.69 9.74 4.97
CA ASP A 17 -19.64 10.69 4.42
C ASP A 17 -19.02 12.08 4.32
N THR A 18 -19.58 13.10 4.97
CA THR A 18 -19.04 14.46 4.91
C THR A 18 -18.16 14.81 6.11
N THR A 19 -17.78 13.82 6.92
CA THR A 19 -16.99 14.01 8.14
C THR A 19 -15.54 13.59 7.94
N ILE A 20 -14.61 14.45 8.34
CA ILE A 20 -13.20 14.11 8.53
C ILE A 20 -12.86 14.13 10.02
N SER A 21 -12.35 13.01 10.53
CA SER A 21 -11.85 12.87 11.90
C SER A 21 -10.33 12.84 11.86
N ILE A 22 -9.65 13.77 12.55
CA ILE A 22 -8.20 13.93 12.50
C ILE A 22 -7.60 13.68 13.89
N ALA A 23 -6.55 12.87 13.94
CA ALA A 23 -5.75 12.61 15.13
C ALA A 23 -4.27 12.76 14.77
N PHE A 24 -3.73 13.97 14.96
CA PHE A 24 -2.33 14.29 14.71
C PHE A 24 -1.60 14.62 16.01
N PHE A 25 -0.28 14.47 15.96
CA PHE A 25 0.63 14.79 17.03
C PHE A 25 1.93 15.38 16.46
N VAL A 26 2.66 16.14 17.29
CA VAL A 26 3.92 16.79 16.90
C VAL A 26 4.98 16.44 17.94
N PRO A 27 5.80 15.42 17.71
CA PRO A 27 6.85 15.03 18.65
C PRO A 27 7.86 16.17 18.85
N ASN A 28 8.04 16.60 20.10
CA ASN A 28 8.94 17.71 20.45
C ASN A 28 8.66 19.02 19.68
N GLY A 29 7.42 19.20 19.21
CA GLY A 29 7.04 20.34 18.37
C GLY A 29 6.70 21.61 19.12
N ASP A 30 6.72 22.73 18.40
CA ASP A 30 6.21 24.00 18.88
C ASP A 30 4.69 24.07 18.72
N LEU A 31 3.97 23.99 19.85
CA LEU A 31 2.52 24.04 19.85
C LEU A 31 1.98 25.38 19.33
N THR A 32 2.73 26.48 19.45
CA THR A 32 2.32 27.79 18.93
C THR A 32 2.19 27.74 17.42
N VAL A 33 3.14 27.11 16.72
CA VAL A 33 3.10 26.97 15.26
C VAL A 33 1.91 26.13 14.81
N THR A 34 1.73 24.95 15.40
CA THR A 34 0.62 24.05 15.01
C THR A 34 -0.74 24.64 15.34
N THR A 35 -0.89 25.31 16.49
CA THR A 35 -2.14 25.98 16.88
C THR A 35 -2.47 27.10 15.89
N ALA A 36 -1.48 27.92 15.51
CA ALA A 36 -1.69 28.98 14.53
C ALA A 36 -2.14 28.46 13.16
N ILE A 37 -1.60 27.32 12.69
CA ILE A 37 -2.02 26.68 11.44
C ILE A 37 -3.48 26.22 11.53
N ILE A 38 -3.87 25.59 12.64
CA ILE A 38 -5.25 25.11 12.85
C ILE A 38 -6.22 26.29 12.97
N ASP A 39 -5.86 27.33 13.73
CA ASP A 39 -6.67 28.53 13.88
C ASP A 39 -6.87 29.25 12.54
N GLN A 40 -5.82 29.33 11.72
CA GLN A 40 -5.92 29.91 10.38
C GLN A 40 -6.82 29.07 9.46
N LEU A 41 -6.73 27.74 9.53
CA LEU A 41 -7.63 26.84 8.80
C LEU A 41 -9.09 27.09 9.19
N MET A 42 -9.39 27.15 10.49
CA MET A 42 -10.74 27.41 10.98
C MET A 42 -11.25 28.79 10.55
N LYS A 43 -10.40 29.82 10.64
CA LYS A 43 -10.76 31.19 10.27
C LYS A 43 -11.02 31.36 8.78
N ASN A 44 -10.28 30.67 7.93
CA ASN A 44 -10.37 30.81 6.47
C ASN A 44 -11.51 29.99 5.85
N ASN A 45 -12.09 29.04 6.57
CA ASN A 45 -13.10 28.11 6.04
C ASN A 45 -14.36 28.15 6.92
N THR A 46 -15.10 29.26 6.84
CA THR A 46 -16.30 29.52 7.65
C THR A 46 -17.50 28.66 7.26
N ASP A 47 -17.42 27.98 6.12
CA ASP A 47 -18.38 27.00 5.62
C ASP A 47 -18.21 25.61 6.28
N LEU A 48 -17.08 25.36 6.97
CA LEU A 48 -16.83 24.11 7.67
C LEU A 48 -17.31 24.15 9.13
N GLN A 49 -17.79 23.02 9.63
CA GLN A 49 -18.16 22.85 11.04
C GLN A 49 -17.08 22.09 11.81
N PHE A 50 -16.46 22.76 12.79
CA PHE A 50 -15.46 22.17 13.68
C PHE A 50 -16.12 21.71 14.98
N ILE A 51 -16.39 20.40 15.12
CA ILE A 51 -17.22 19.84 16.20
C ILE A 51 -16.42 19.59 17.48
N GLN A 52 -15.18 19.11 17.37
CA GLN A 52 -14.29 18.85 18.50
C GLN A 52 -12.86 19.20 18.12
N ASN A 53 -12.32 20.27 18.71
CA ASN A 53 -10.91 20.63 18.61
C ASN A 53 -10.32 20.63 20.02
N SER A 54 -9.54 19.60 20.35
CA SER A 54 -8.85 19.48 21.63
C SER A 54 -7.36 19.38 21.39
N ILE A 55 -6.61 20.30 21.99
CA ILE A 55 -5.16 20.27 22.00
C ILE A 55 -4.72 19.79 23.38
N ALA A 56 -3.88 18.76 23.42
CA ALA A 56 -3.30 18.21 24.64
C ALA A 56 -1.78 18.12 24.51
N THR A 57 -1.08 18.36 25.62
CA THR A 57 0.37 18.21 25.70
C THR A 57 0.71 17.04 26.62
N PHE A 58 1.83 16.38 26.34
CA PHE A 58 2.30 15.24 27.12
C PHE A 58 3.77 15.45 27.47
N PRO A 59 4.20 15.12 28.70
CA PRO A 59 5.58 15.35 29.15
C PRO A 59 6.60 14.41 28.48
N SER A 60 6.14 13.34 27.83
CA SER A 60 6.99 12.41 27.07
C SER A 60 6.17 11.65 26.03
N PHE A 61 6.85 11.06 25.06
CA PHE A 61 6.20 10.15 24.10
C PHE A 61 5.52 8.96 24.80
N TYR A 62 6.11 8.43 25.87
CA TYR A 62 5.52 7.35 26.64
C TYR A 62 4.21 7.78 27.34
N ALA A 63 4.17 8.99 27.91
CA ALA A 63 2.95 9.52 28.52
C ALA A 63 1.84 9.73 27.47
N TYR A 64 2.19 10.21 26.28
CA TYR A 64 1.28 10.25 25.14
C TYR A 64 0.77 8.85 24.80
N PHE A 65 1.67 7.92 24.46
CA PHE A 65 1.33 6.57 24.03
C PHE A 65 0.46 5.83 25.04
N SER A 66 0.83 5.85 26.33
CA SER A 66 0.07 5.18 27.40
C SER A 66 -1.34 5.72 27.58
N GLN A 67 -1.58 7.02 27.36
CA GLN A 67 -2.89 7.63 27.55
C GLN A 67 -3.76 7.57 26.29
N THR A 68 -3.17 7.66 25.09
CA THR A 68 -3.91 7.84 23.84
C THR A 68 -3.90 6.61 22.93
N MET A 69 -2.81 5.82 22.94
CA MET A 69 -2.59 4.72 21.98
C MET A 69 -2.56 3.32 22.61
N ALA A 70 -2.40 3.22 23.94
CA ALA A 70 -2.22 1.93 24.61
C ALA A 70 -3.51 1.09 24.72
N LYS A 71 -4.68 1.70 24.47
CA LYS A 71 -5.92 0.93 24.34
C LYS A 71 -5.89 0.17 23.02
N SER A 72 -6.06 -1.14 23.08
CA SER A 72 -6.15 -1.95 21.86
C SER A 72 -7.34 -1.50 21.02
N ASN A 73 -7.12 -1.32 19.74
CA ASN A 73 -8.22 -1.22 18.78
C ASN A 73 -8.95 -2.57 18.71
N PRO A 74 -10.27 -2.57 18.42
CA PRO A 74 -10.98 -3.79 18.06
C PRO A 74 -10.31 -4.47 16.87
N THR A 75 -10.14 -5.79 16.95
CA THR A 75 -9.58 -6.63 15.87
C THR A 75 -10.49 -7.85 15.67
N GLY A 76 -10.23 -8.64 14.62
CA GLY A 76 -11.00 -9.86 14.31
C GLY A 76 -12.18 -9.66 13.36
N GLY A 77 -12.36 -8.46 12.80
CA GLY A 77 -13.31 -8.22 11.70
C GLY A 77 -12.75 -8.63 10.34
N ASN A 78 -13.63 -8.92 9.38
CA ASN A 78 -13.23 -9.14 7.98
C ASN A 78 -13.04 -7.79 7.29
N VAL A 79 -11.86 -7.60 6.70
CA VAL A 79 -11.52 -6.37 6.00
C VAL A 79 -10.74 -6.67 4.73
N LEU A 80 -11.07 -5.95 3.67
CA LEU A 80 -10.27 -5.85 2.45
C LEU A 80 -9.75 -4.42 2.34
N LEU A 81 -8.43 -4.30 2.22
CA LEU A 81 -7.75 -3.03 2.12
C LEU A 81 -7.18 -2.85 0.72
N GLY A 82 -7.09 -1.60 0.28
CA GLY A 82 -6.36 -1.21 -0.91
C GLY A 82 -5.78 0.18 -0.68
N SER A 83 -4.55 0.43 -1.13
CA SER A 83 -3.88 1.69 -0.80
C SER A 83 -3.05 2.28 -1.92
N ARG A 84 -2.71 3.56 -1.77
CA ARG A 84 -1.76 4.29 -2.61
C ARG A 84 -0.92 5.25 -1.77
N LEU A 85 0.35 5.37 -2.14
CA LEU A 85 1.23 6.44 -1.67
C LEU A 85 1.02 7.65 -2.57
N ILE A 86 0.58 8.77 -2.00
CA ILE A 86 0.29 10.01 -2.73
C ILE A 86 1.52 10.91 -2.64
N PRO A 87 2.18 11.22 -3.78
CA PRO A 87 3.35 12.08 -3.80
C PRO A 87 3.07 13.48 -3.25
N GLU A 88 4.00 14.00 -2.47
CA GLU A 88 3.93 15.35 -1.89
C GLU A 88 3.74 16.42 -2.96
N THR A 89 4.44 16.28 -4.09
CA THR A 89 4.34 17.20 -5.22
C THR A 89 2.92 17.25 -5.79
N ILE A 90 2.19 16.13 -5.81
CA ILE A 90 0.79 16.12 -6.24
C ILE A 90 -0.09 16.83 -5.22
N VAL A 91 0.09 16.56 -3.92
CA VAL A 91 -0.69 17.23 -2.86
C VAL A 91 -0.48 18.75 -2.85
N ARG A 92 0.75 19.21 -3.09
CA ARG A 92 1.06 20.65 -3.11
C ARG A 92 0.61 21.34 -4.40
N ASN A 93 0.77 20.70 -5.55
CA ASN A 93 0.56 21.35 -6.85
C ASN A 93 -0.85 21.12 -7.42
N GLN A 94 -1.58 20.11 -6.94
CA GLN A 94 -2.90 19.74 -7.45
C GLN A 94 -3.91 19.50 -6.31
N PRO A 95 -4.04 20.46 -5.35
CA PRO A 95 -4.85 20.26 -4.15
C PRO A 95 -6.33 19.98 -4.46
N ASP A 96 -6.90 20.61 -5.49
CA ASP A 96 -8.31 20.40 -5.85
C ASP A 96 -8.58 18.99 -6.37
N GLN A 97 -7.66 18.44 -7.19
CA GLN A 97 -7.78 17.06 -7.68
C GLN A 97 -7.63 16.05 -6.53
N VAL A 98 -6.73 16.34 -5.59
CA VAL A 98 -6.58 15.51 -4.38
C VAL A 98 -7.85 15.57 -3.55
N ALA A 99 -8.39 16.77 -3.28
CA ALA A 99 -9.63 16.93 -2.52
C ALA A 99 -10.80 16.18 -3.18
N GLU A 100 -10.96 16.31 -4.49
CA GLU A 100 -11.99 15.60 -5.26
C GLU A 100 -11.83 14.08 -5.17
N ALA A 101 -10.62 13.56 -5.37
CA ALA A 101 -10.37 12.12 -5.27
C ALA A 101 -10.63 11.59 -3.84
N LEU A 102 -10.21 12.32 -2.80
CA LEU A 102 -10.50 11.96 -1.40
C LEU A 102 -12.00 12.00 -1.11
N PHE A 103 -12.73 12.96 -1.67
CA PHE A 103 -14.18 13.03 -1.52
C PHE A 103 -14.88 11.90 -2.30
N GLN A 104 -14.48 11.60 -3.52
CA GLN A 104 -15.06 10.47 -4.29
C GLN A 104 -14.82 9.13 -3.60
N THR A 105 -13.68 8.98 -2.93
CA THR A 105 -13.24 7.75 -2.26
C THR A 105 -13.62 7.67 -0.79
N ARG A 106 -14.28 8.68 -0.24
CA ARG A 106 -14.70 8.66 1.17
C ARG A 106 -15.59 7.45 1.47
N GLY A 107 -15.51 6.97 2.71
CA GLY A 107 -16.41 5.94 3.20
C GLY A 107 -17.86 6.40 3.27
N HIS A 108 -18.80 5.46 3.35
CA HIS A 108 -20.22 5.74 3.55
C HIS A 108 -20.83 5.04 4.77
N SER A 109 -20.01 4.33 5.54
CA SER A 109 -20.45 3.65 6.75
C SER A 109 -19.27 3.30 7.64
N LYS A 110 -19.36 3.69 8.91
CA LYS A 110 -18.32 3.44 9.91
C LYS A 110 -17.99 1.96 10.13
N ASN A 111 -18.89 1.06 9.72
CA ASN A 111 -18.77 -0.38 9.92
C ASN A 111 -18.62 -1.16 8.59
N GLN A 112 -18.48 -0.46 7.46
CA GLN A 112 -18.41 -1.12 6.15
C GLN A 112 -17.44 -0.46 5.18
N SER A 113 -17.34 0.87 5.16
CA SER A 113 -16.41 1.53 4.25
C SER A 113 -15.87 2.84 4.83
N MET A 114 -14.55 2.98 4.76
CA MET A 114 -13.84 4.17 5.23
C MET A 114 -12.62 4.45 4.37
N LEU A 115 -12.32 5.74 4.20
CA LEU A 115 -11.05 6.19 3.69
C LEU A 115 -10.17 6.61 4.86
N ILE A 116 -8.96 6.07 4.91
CA ILE A 116 -7.98 6.27 5.97
C ILE A 116 -6.77 6.97 5.36
N GLY A 117 -6.37 8.10 5.93
CA GLY A 117 -5.19 8.83 5.51
C GLY A 117 -4.13 8.85 6.59
N HIS A 118 -2.95 8.36 6.24
CA HIS A 118 -1.78 8.36 7.11
C HIS A 118 -0.84 9.49 6.68
N LEU A 119 -0.68 10.48 7.55
CA LEU A 119 0.36 11.51 7.45
C LEU A 119 1.61 11.01 8.17
N VAL A 120 2.28 10.02 7.57
CA VAL A 120 3.42 9.30 8.18
C VAL A 120 4.66 9.26 7.30
N ALA A 121 4.60 9.86 6.11
CA ALA A 121 5.73 10.06 5.21
C ALA A 121 6.35 11.46 5.43
N GLY A 122 7.19 11.94 4.51
CA GLY A 122 7.88 13.22 4.68
C GLY A 122 9.06 13.14 5.67
N GLY A 123 9.65 14.30 5.97
CA GLY A 123 10.71 14.43 6.97
C GLY A 123 11.85 13.42 6.79
N GLN A 124 12.16 12.65 7.83
CA GLN A 124 13.21 11.62 7.79
C GLN A 124 12.88 10.46 6.84
N VAL A 125 11.59 10.18 6.56
CA VAL A 125 11.19 9.13 5.61
C VAL A 125 11.58 9.52 4.19
N SER A 126 11.60 10.81 3.85
CA SER A 126 12.04 11.32 2.55
C SER A 126 13.56 11.28 2.35
N ASN A 127 14.34 10.90 3.36
CA ASN A 127 15.79 10.82 3.27
C ASN A 127 16.24 9.68 2.33
N THR A 128 16.87 10.04 1.22
CA THR A 128 17.37 9.12 0.20
C THR A 128 18.80 8.64 0.46
N SER A 129 19.49 9.17 1.47
CA SER A 129 20.87 8.77 1.81
C SER A 129 20.97 7.44 2.55
N ILE A 130 19.85 6.84 2.95
CA ILE A 130 19.81 5.55 3.65
C ILE A 130 19.57 4.43 2.64
N ASP A 131 20.55 3.53 2.45
CA ASP A 131 20.39 2.31 1.64
C ASP A 131 19.60 1.25 2.42
N ASN A 132 18.35 1.02 2.00
CA ASN A 132 17.49 -0.03 2.53
C ASN A 132 16.47 -0.48 1.47
N SER A 133 15.66 -1.48 1.80
CA SER A 133 14.67 -2.09 0.90
C SER A 133 13.30 -1.40 0.88
N VAL A 134 13.14 -0.24 1.53
CA VAL A 134 11.86 0.47 1.54
C VAL A 134 11.56 0.95 0.12
N SER A 135 10.32 0.74 -0.34
CA SER A 135 9.88 1.20 -1.66
C SER A 135 10.23 2.68 -1.87
N PRO A 136 10.87 3.06 -2.99
CA PRO A 136 11.19 4.45 -3.31
C PRO A 136 9.99 5.38 -3.30
N GLY A 137 8.76 4.87 -3.49
CA GLY A 137 7.53 5.66 -3.38
C GLY A 137 7.38 6.35 -2.02
N TRP A 138 7.92 5.78 -0.93
CA TRP A 138 7.93 6.43 0.38
C TRP A 138 8.80 7.68 0.43
N ARG A 139 9.82 7.80 -0.43
CA ARG A 139 10.74 8.95 -0.44
C ARG A 139 10.08 10.21 -1.00
N THR A 140 9.02 10.06 -1.79
CA THR A 140 8.30 11.17 -2.42
C THR A 140 6.87 11.34 -1.90
N ALA A 141 6.36 10.39 -1.12
CA ALA A 141 5.02 10.44 -0.56
C ALA A 141 4.89 11.50 0.54
N LEU A 142 3.69 12.11 0.61
CA LEU A 142 3.23 12.84 1.78
C LEU A 142 2.16 12.05 2.54
N LEU A 143 1.26 11.39 1.80
CA LEU A 143 0.15 10.64 2.36
C LEU A 143 0.25 9.17 1.95
N HIS A 144 -0.07 8.28 2.88
CA HIS A 144 -0.46 6.92 2.55
C HIS A 144 -1.97 6.80 2.74
N MET A 145 -2.69 6.63 1.63
CA MET A 145 -4.15 6.58 1.60
C MET A 145 -4.61 5.14 1.45
N ILE A 146 -5.53 4.71 2.31
CA ILE A 146 -6.09 3.36 2.36
C ILE A 146 -7.60 3.46 2.23
N HIS A 147 -8.19 2.70 1.32
CA HIS A 147 -9.61 2.44 1.31
C HIS A 147 -9.87 1.08 1.95
N ALA A 148 -10.81 1.02 2.89
CA ALA A 148 -11.21 -0.21 3.55
C ALA A 148 -12.65 -0.58 3.19
N GLN A 149 -12.89 -1.87 2.98
CA GLN A 149 -14.20 -2.49 2.89
C GLN A 149 -14.30 -3.58 3.95
N GLU A 150 -15.31 -3.49 4.83
CA GLU A 150 -15.53 -4.41 5.93
C GLU A 150 -16.87 -5.16 5.77
N TRP A 151 -16.95 -6.36 6.33
CA TRP A 151 -18.19 -7.15 6.31
C TRP A 151 -18.31 -8.14 7.48
N ASN A 152 -19.55 -8.56 7.75
CA ASN A 152 -19.88 -9.55 8.77
C ASN A 152 -19.61 -10.98 8.27
N ASP A 153 -19.33 -11.92 9.18
CA ASP A 153 -19.03 -13.33 8.85
C ASP A 153 -20.11 -14.04 8.02
N ASN A 154 -21.37 -13.61 8.13
CA ASN A 154 -22.50 -14.18 7.39
C ASN A 154 -22.73 -13.55 6.01
N THR A 155 -21.84 -12.64 5.56
CA THR A 155 -21.94 -11.99 4.24
C THR A 155 -21.67 -13.00 3.14
N SER A 156 -22.54 -13.04 2.12
CA SER A 156 -22.42 -14.00 1.02
C SER A 156 -21.16 -13.75 0.18
N VAL A 157 -20.64 -14.79 -0.47
CA VAL A 157 -19.49 -14.65 -1.39
C VAL A 157 -19.79 -13.67 -2.53
N ALA A 158 -21.03 -13.65 -3.04
CA ALA A 158 -21.44 -12.72 -4.09
C ALA A 158 -21.35 -11.25 -3.61
N ASP A 159 -21.77 -10.98 -2.37
CA ASP A 159 -21.67 -9.64 -1.78
C ASP A 159 -20.21 -9.26 -1.49
N GLN A 160 -19.39 -10.22 -1.05
CA GLN A 160 -17.95 -10.00 -0.87
C GLN A 160 -17.26 -9.60 -2.19
N GLU A 161 -17.63 -10.21 -3.31
CA GLU A 161 -17.12 -9.84 -4.64
C GLU A 161 -17.58 -8.44 -5.08
N ILE A 162 -18.80 -8.03 -4.72
CA ILE A 162 -19.27 -6.65 -4.94
C ILE A 162 -18.41 -5.66 -4.13
N LEU A 163 -18.11 -5.97 -2.86
CA LEU A 163 -17.24 -5.14 -2.03
C LEU A 163 -15.80 -5.08 -2.59
N ALA A 164 -15.26 -6.21 -3.06
CA ALA A 164 -13.95 -6.25 -3.71
C ALA A 164 -13.93 -5.41 -5.00
N SER A 165 -14.98 -5.47 -5.81
CA SER A 165 -15.13 -4.63 -7.01
C SER A 165 -15.18 -3.15 -6.65
N ARG A 166 -15.94 -2.77 -5.61
CA ARG A 166 -15.97 -1.40 -5.10
C ARG A 166 -14.60 -0.94 -4.65
N LEU A 167 -13.86 -1.77 -3.91
CA LEU A 167 -12.51 -1.44 -3.48
C LEU A 167 -11.61 -1.11 -4.68
N ARG A 168 -11.60 -1.97 -5.72
CA ARG A 168 -10.79 -1.74 -6.93
C ARG A 168 -11.11 -0.39 -7.58
N THR A 169 -12.40 -0.06 -7.73
CA THR A 169 -12.81 1.25 -8.25
C THR A 169 -12.27 2.41 -7.41
N GLN A 170 -12.33 2.30 -6.08
CA GLN A 170 -11.82 3.37 -5.20
C GLN A 170 -10.29 3.49 -5.26
N VAL A 171 -9.59 2.36 -5.33
CA VAL A 171 -8.13 2.33 -5.48
C VAL A 171 -7.70 2.90 -6.84
N ASP A 172 -8.48 2.67 -7.91
CA ASP A 172 -8.24 3.26 -9.23
C ASP A 172 -8.39 4.79 -9.22
N ILE A 173 -9.36 5.33 -8.48
CA ILE A 173 -9.49 6.78 -8.27
C ILE A 173 -8.26 7.31 -7.52
N LEU A 174 -7.87 6.67 -6.40
CA LEU A 174 -6.65 7.05 -5.68
C LEU A 174 -5.39 6.95 -6.55
N GLN A 175 -5.36 6.00 -7.50
CA GLN A 175 -4.24 5.83 -8.41
C GLN A 175 -4.03 7.06 -9.30
N THR A 176 -5.10 7.76 -9.69
CA THR A 176 -5.00 8.97 -10.53
C THR A 176 -4.17 10.06 -9.88
N ILE A 177 -4.31 10.24 -8.56
CA ILE A 177 -3.55 11.20 -7.76
C ILE A 177 -2.25 10.62 -7.18
N ALA A 178 -1.94 9.35 -7.45
CA ALA A 178 -0.75 8.67 -6.94
C ALA A 178 0.38 8.53 -7.99
N GLY A 179 0.28 9.21 -9.14
CA GLY A 179 1.22 9.05 -10.25
C GLY A 179 0.81 7.96 -11.27
N GLY A 180 -0.46 7.56 -11.27
CA GLY A 180 -1.05 6.69 -12.29
C GLY A 180 -0.40 5.31 -12.32
N ALA A 181 0.01 4.86 -13.51
CA ALA A 181 0.64 3.54 -13.70
C ALA A 181 1.92 3.36 -12.88
N GLN A 182 2.63 4.44 -12.53
CA GLN A 182 3.86 4.42 -11.72
C GLN A 182 3.61 4.60 -10.21
N SER A 183 2.35 4.61 -9.78
CA SER A 183 2.02 4.72 -8.34
C SER A 183 2.67 3.61 -7.52
N SER A 184 2.73 3.81 -6.21
CA SER A 184 3.21 2.82 -5.24
C SER A 184 2.16 2.60 -4.15
N CYS A 185 2.24 1.49 -3.42
CA CYS A 185 1.40 1.26 -2.25
C CYS A 185 2.14 0.43 -1.20
N TYR A 186 1.58 0.38 0.01
CA TYR A 186 2.22 -0.27 1.14
C TYR A 186 1.75 -1.71 1.24
N ILE A 187 2.66 -2.67 1.06
CA ILE A 187 2.37 -4.11 1.00
C ILE A 187 1.56 -4.64 2.20
N ASN A 188 1.75 -4.07 3.39
CA ASN A 188 1.05 -4.53 4.59
C ASN A 188 -0.41 -4.06 4.68
N GLU A 189 -0.81 -3.08 3.87
CA GLU A 189 -2.15 -2.47 3.87
C GLU A 189 -2.62 -2.26 2.41
N ALA A 190 -2.57 -3.32 1.59
CA ALA A 190 -2.89 -3.29 0.17
C ALA A 190 -3.79 -4.46 -0.26
N ASP A 191 -4.33 -4.38 -1.49
CA ASP A 191 -5.16 -5.45 -2.03
C ASP A 191 -4.27 -6.68 -2.29
N PRO A 192 -4.61 -7.86 -1.75
CA PRO A 192 -3.87 -9.08 -2.05
C PRO A 192 -3.90 -9.46 -3.54
N ASN A 193 -4.76 -8.84 -4.36
CA ASN A 193 -4.84 -9.02 -5.80
C ASN A 193 -4.34 -7.79 -6.59
N GLU A 194 -3.54 -6.93 -5.96
CA GLU A 194 -2.97 -5.73 -6.59
C GLU A 194 -2.27 -6.08 -7.92
N PRO A 195 -2.68 -5.48 -9.05
CA PRO A 195 -1.99 -5.67 -10.32
C PRO A 195 -0.61 -5.02 -10.28
N ASN A 196 0.36 -5.63 -10.96
CA ASN A 196 1.75 -5.16 -11.00
C ASN A 196 2.35 -4.95 -9.59
N TRP A 197 1.97 -5.79 -8.63
CA TRP A 197 2.35 -5.68 -7.22
C TRP A 197 3.87 -5.58 -7.01
N GLN A 198 4.71 -6.19 -7.85
CA GLN A 198 6.16 -6.08 -7.75
C GLN A 198 6.60 -4.62 -7.81
N GLN A 199 6.06 -3.88 -8.77
CA GLN A 199 6.35 -2.46 -8.96
C GLN A 199 5.72 -1.61 -7.85
N LYS A 200 4.46 -1.90 -7.49
CA LYS A 200 3.74 -1.14 -6.48
C LYS A 200 4.37 -1.25 -5.08
N PHE A 201 4.78 -2.47 -4.70
CA PHE A 201 5.26 -2.78 -3.36
C PHE A 201 6.78 -2.57 -3.21
N PHE A 202 7.57 -2.83 -4.25
CA PHE A 202 9.04 -2.83 -4.17
C PHE A 202 9.72 -1.77 -5.06
N GLY A 203 8.95 -1.07 -5.90
CA GLY A 203 9.43 0.03 -6.72
C GLY A 203 9.95 -0.39 -8.09
N THR A 204 11.20 -0.04 -8.41
CA THR A 204 11.75 -0.34 -9.73
C THR A 204 12.02 -1.83 -9.91
N GLN A 205 12.04 -2.30 -11.17
CA GLN A 205 12.44 -3.66 -11.47
C GLN A 205 13.84 -3.99 -10.93
N VAL A 206 14.77 -3.04 -11.00
CA VAL A 206 16.14 -3.19 -10.46
C VAL A 206 16.11 -3.49 -8.95
N ASN A 207 15.26 -2.79 -8.19
CA ASN A 207 15.10 -3.06 -6.76
C ASN A 207 14.50 -4.44 -6.53
N TYR A 208 13.44 -4.80 -7.25
CA TYR A 208 12.81 -6.11 -7.12
C TYR A 208 13.78 -7.25 -7.45
N ASP A 209 14.56 -7.13 -8.51
CA ASP A 209 15.56 -8.12 -8.91
C ASP A 209 16.69 -8.26 -7.89
N ARG A 210 17.15 -7.14 -7.29
CA ARG A 210 18.11 -7.16 -6.18
C ARG A 210 17.55 -7.92 -4.98
N LEU A 211 16.30 -7.63 -4.59
CA LEU A 211 15.63 -8.34 -3.49
C LEU A 211 15.46 -9.83 -3.81
N LYS A 212 15.08 -10.18 -5.04
CA LYS A 212 14.92 -11.56 -5.50
C LYS A 212 16.24 -12.33 -5.51
N SER A 213 17.34 -11.67 -5.87
CA SER A 213 18.69 -12.23 -5.77
C SER A 213 19.06 -12.57 -4.32
N ILE A 214 18.80 -11.67 -3.37
CA ILE A 214 19.01 -11.90 -1.94
C ILE A 214 18.11 -13.03 -1.43
N LYS A 215 16.82 -13.04 -1.82
CA LYS A 215 15.90 -14.11 -1.47
C LYS A 215 16.43 -15.48 -1.92
N LYS A 216 16.94 -15.58 -3.15
CA LYS A 216 17.49 -16.82 -3.70
C LYS A 216 18.78 -17.27 -2.98
N SER A 217 19.61 -16.34 -2.51
CA SER A 217 20.83 -16.72 -1.78
C SER A 217 20.53 -17.21 -0.36
N VAL A 218 19.52 -16.65 0.29
CA VAL A 218 19.14 -16.99 1.67
C VAL A 218 18.15 -18.16 1.75
N ASP A 219 17.23 -18.28 0.79
CA ASP A 219 16.21 -19.32 0.72
C ASP A 219 16.14 -19.93 -0.70
N PRO A 220 17.17 -20.70 -1.12
CA PRO A 220 17.27 -21.25 -2.47
C PRO A 220 16.22 -22.30 -2.81
N ASN A 221 15.64 -22.96 -1.79
CA ASN A 221 14.60 -23.96 -1.96
C ASN A 221 13.19 -23.36 -1.89
N GLY A 222 13.07 -22.07 -1.54
CA GLY A 222 11.81 -21.35 -1.41
C GLY A 222 10.89 -21.91 -0.32
N LEU A 223 11.47 -22.24 0.84
CA LEU A 223 10.70 -22.70 2.01
C LEU A 223 9.77 -21.59 2.54
N PHE A 224 10.21 -20.34 2.50
CA PHE A 224 9.45 -19.20 3.00
C PHE A 224 8.73 -18.49 1.85
N ILE A 225 7.50 -18.91 1.58
CA ILE A 225 6.67 -18.33 0.51
C ILE A 225 5.39 -17.70 1.07
N CYS A 226 5.00 -16.57 0.47
CA CYS A 226 3.74 -15.89 0.75
C CYS A 226 3.25 -15.15 -0.50
N LYS A 227 1.95 -14.83 -0.53
CA LYS A 227 1.31 -14.15 -1.66
C LYS A 227 1.93 -12.76 -1.83
N ASN A 228 2.34 -12.43 -3.05
CA ASN A 228 2.97 -11.16 -3.44
C ASN A 228 4.24 -10.80 -2.63
N CYS A 229 4.91 -11.81 -2.09
CA CYS A 229 6.22 -11.66 -1.48
C CYS A 229 7.31 -11.77 -2.54
N VAL A 230 8.49 -11.21 -2.27
CA VAL A 230 9.65 -11.30 -3.18
C VAL A 230 9.91 -12.75 -3.59
N GLY A 231 9.88 -13.00 -4.90
CA GLY A 231 10.09 -14.33 -5.50
C GLY A 231 8.85 -15.22 -5.59
N SER A 232 7.68 -14.82 -5.05
CA SER A 232 6.44 -15.59 -5.19
C SER A 232 5.97 -15.69 -6.65
N ASP A 233 6.43 -14.79 -7.51
CA ASP A 233 6.20 -14.83 -8.96
C ASP A 233 6.85 -16.04 -9.65
N ASP A 234 7.81 -16.72 -9.01
CA ASP A 234 8.38 -17.98 -9.50
C ASP A 234 7.50 -19.19 -9.20
N TRP A 235 6.36 -19.01 -8.52
CA TRP A 235 5.46 -20.08 -8.10
C TRP A 235 4.09 -19.97 -8.76
N SER A 236 3.34 -21.08 -8.75
CA SER A 236 1.94 -21.13 -9.13
C SER A 236 1.10 -20.15 -8.30
N THR A 237 -0.09 -19.80 -8.78
CA THR A 237 -0.96 -18.81 -8.12
C THR A 237 -1.42 -19.24 -6.73
N ASP A 238 -1.49 -20.54 -6.48
CA ASP A 238 -1.77 -21.14 -5.17
C ASP A 238 -0.50 -21.38 -4.32
N LEU A 239 0.67 -20.97 -4.83
CA LEU A 239 1.98 -21.05 -4.17
C LEU A 239 2.47 -22.48 -3.85
N ASN A 240 1.80 -23.51 -4.39
CA ASN A 240 2.12 -24.91 -4.08
C ASN A 240 3.23 -25.49 -4.98
N CYS A 241 3.47 -24.91 -6.16
CA CYS A 241 4.40 -25.44 -7.15
C CYS A 241 5.33 -24.37 -7.70
N LEU A 242 6.62 -24.67 -7.78
CA LEU A 242 7.57 -23.88 -8.57
C LEU A 242 7.17 -23.92 -10.05
N LYS A 243 7.12 -22.76 -10.70
CA LYS A 243 7.01 -22.66 -12.15
C LYS A 243 8.26 -23.28 -12.75
N LYS A 244 8.09 -24.30 -13.60
CA LYS A 244 9.21 -24.92 -14.30
C LYS A 244 9.90 -23.85 -15.16
N SER A 245 11.21 -23.68 -14.97
CA SER A 245 12.05 -22.89 -15.86
C SER A 245 11.83 -23.31 -17.31
N THR A 246 11.46 -22.38 -18.18
CA THR A 246 11.44 -22.59 -19.64
C THR A 246 12.84 -22.58 -20.24
N ALA A 247 13.85 -22.13 -19.49
CA ALA A 247 15.25 -22.26 -19.87
C ALA A 247 15.70 -23.71 -19.60
N ASN A 248 16.16 -24.38 -20.66
CA ASN A 248 16.68 -25.76 -20.73
C ASN A 248 15.67 -26.87 -21.03
N ARG A 249 14.90 -26.75 -22.11
CA ARG A 249 14.51 -27.97 -22.85
C ARG A 249 15.70 -28.41 -23.71
N VAL A 250 16.39 -29.47 -23.28
CA VAL A 250 17.31 -30.19 -24.18
C VAL A 250 16.46 -30.90 -25.22
N HIS A 251 16.52 -30.47 -26.48
CA HIS A 251 15.97 -31.24 -27.59
C HIS A 251 16.91 -32.41 -27.88
N ILE A 252 16.51 -33.60 -27.44
CA ILE A 252 17.21 -34.85 -27.79
C ILE A 252 16.52 -35.42 -29.03
N THR A 253 17.21 -35.38 -30.17
CA THR A 253 16.80 -36.09 -31.38
C THR A 253 17.54 -37.43 -31.41
N MET A 254 16.84 -38.54 -31.17
CA MET A 254 17.39 -39.89 -31.38
C MET A 254 17.10 -40.32 -32.82
N HIS A 255 18.15 -40.48 -33.63
CA HIS A 255 18.04 -41.15 -34.92
C HIS A 255 18.20 -42.66 -34.72
N VAL A 256 17.12 -43.40 -34.95
CA VAL A 256 17.16 -44.87 -34.98
C VAL A 256 17.63 -45.29 -36.37
N PHE A 257 18.86 -45.81 -36.47
CA PHE A 257 19.34 -46.45 -37.69
C PHE A 257 18.91 -47.92 -37.70
N VAL A 258 17.96 -48.26 -38.57
CA VAL A 258 17.60 -49.66 -38.84
C VAL A 258 18.53 -50.19 -39.93
N LEU A 259 19.44 -51.09 -39.55
CA LEU A 259 20.28 -51.83 -40.50
C LEU A 259 19.46 -52.98 -41.09
N VAL A 260 18.99 -52.81 -42.33
CA VAL A 260 18.38 -53.91 -43.10
C VAL A 260 19.50 -54.66 -43.83
N LYS A 261 19.77 -55.90 -43.41
CA LYS A 261 20.61 -56.83 -44.18
C LYS A 261 19.86 -57.25 -45.44
N LEU A 262 20.29 -56.75 -46.59
CA LEU A 262 19.87 -57.28 -47.89
C LEU A 262 20.67 -58.56 -48.17
N PHE A 263 20.02 -59.71 -48.10
CA PHE A 263 20.58 -60.95 -48.64
C PHE A 263 20.47 -60.90 -50.17
N GLN A 264 21.60 -60.72 -50.85
CA GLN A 264 21.71 -61.01 -52.28
C GLN A 264 21.71 -62.53 -52.47
N PHE A 265 20.64 -63.07 -53.02
CA PHE A 265 20.65 -64.41 -53.60
C PHE A 265 21.25 -64.31 -55.00
N PHE A 266 22.50 -64.74 -55.16
CA PHE A 266 23.02 -65.12 -56.47
C PHE A 266 22.69 -66.60 -56.70
N LYS A 267 21.76 -66.88 -57.62
CA LYS A 267 21.80 -68.01 -58.54
C LYS A 267 20.85 -67.76 -59.70
#